data_AF-A0A935RA75-F1
#
_entry.id   AF-A0A935RA75-F1
#
_cell.length_a   1.000
_cell.length_b   1.000
_cell.length_c   1.000
_cell.angle_alpha   90.00
_cell.angle_beta   90.00
_cell.angle_gamma   90.00
#
_symmetry.space_group_name_H-M   'P 1'
#
loop_
_entity.id
_entity.type
_entity.pdbx_description
1 polymer ?
#
loop_
_entity_poly.entity_id
_entity_poly.type
_entity_poly.pdbx_seq_one_letter_code
_entity_poly.pdbx_strand_id
1 'polypeptide(L)'
;MVKKLIAKKLKSVGADSQLSATIRESAQQIWLAGLGAFAKAQQEGTKVFDALIREGEAIQRRTRKVTEDKVTEMAAKATGTWDKLEQVFENRVARSLHSLGVPTRDDVAALAKRVAELKAEVEKLNKGAAKTAKPKVVRARPVRQTAPKAALKVAA
;
A
#
# COMPACT_ATOMS: atom_id res chain seq x y z
N MET A 1 51.23 48.98 -80.19
CA MET A 1 50.34 48.75 -79.04
C MET A 1 50.11 47.26 -78.73
N VAL A 2 50.02 46.38 -79.73
CA VAL A 2 49.73 44.94 -79.59
C VAL A 2 50.76 44.16 -78.75
N LYS A 3 52.07 44.43 -78.89
CA LYS A 3 53.12 43.77 -78.08
C LYS A 3 52.98 44.00 -76.57
N LYS A 4 52.47 45.18 -76.16
CA LYS A 4 52.27 45.52 -74.74
C LYS A 4 51.07 44.80 -74.13
N LEU A 5 50.06 44.49 -74.95
CA LEU A 5 48.88 43.71 -74.54
C LEU A 5 49.21 42.22 -74.37
N ILE A 6 50.03 41.66 -75.26
CA ILE A 6 50.46 40.25 -75.18
C ILE A 6 51.30 40.02 -73.92
N ALA A 7 52.26 40.90 -73.62
CA ALA A 7 53.06 40.81 -72.40
C ALA A 7 52.23 40.92 -71.11
N LYS A 8 51.21 41.80 -71.10
CA LYS A 8 50.28 41.93 -69.96
C LYS A 8 49.42 40.67 -69.78
N LYS A 9 48.97 40.06 -70.88
CA LYS A 9 48.15 38.83 -70.87
C LYS A 9 48.95 37.59 -70.43
N LEU A 10 50.22 37.47 -70.83
CA LEU A 10 51.10 36.40 -70.36
C LEU A 10 51.41 36.53 -68.86
N LYS A 11 51.60 37.76 -68.37
CA LYS A 11 51.86 38.00 -66.95
C LYS A 11 50.62 37.77 -66.07
N SER A 12 49.42 38.09 -66.56
CA SER A 12 48.17 37.78 -65.85
C SER A 12 47.88 36.28 -65.83
N VAL A 13 48.07 35.56 -66.95
CA VAL A 13 47.86 34.10 -67.01
C VAL A 13 48.80 33.34 -66.07
N GLY A 14 50.07 33.77 -65.95
CA GLY A 14 51.00 33.18 -64.98
C GLY A 14 50.61 33.45 -63.51
N ALA A 15 50.11 34.66 -63.22
CA ALA A 15 49.62 35.03 -61.89
C ALA A 15 48.33 34.28 -61.51
N ASP A 16 47.38 34.14 -62.45
CA ASP A 16 46.14 33.39 -62.26
C ASP A 16 46.42 31.89 -62.02
N SER A 17 47.43 31.34 -62.71
CA SER A 17 47.84 29.94 -62.51
C SER A 17 48.47 29.70 -61.13
N GLN A 18 49.35 30.59 -60.66
CA GLN A 18 49.92 30.49 -59.30
C GLN A 18 48.87 30.71 -58.20
N LEU A 19 47.94 31.65 -58.39
CA LEU A 19 46.83 31.87 -57.45
C LEU A 19 45.95 30.63 -57.36
N SER A 20 45.57 30.06 -58.51
CA SER A 20 44.74 28.85 -58.58
C SER A 20 45.42 27.64 -57.93
N ALA A 21 46.74 27.51 -58.11
CA ALA A 21 47.53 26.46 -57.46
C ALA A 21 47.53 26.61 -55.93
N THR A 22 47.69 27.84 -55.43
CA THR A 22 47.70 28.13 -53.99
C THR A 22 46.32 27.89 -53.35
N ILE A 23 45.24 28.26 -54.04
CA ILE A 23 43.87 28.00 -53.58
C ILE A 23 43.59 26.50 -53.53
N ARG A 24 44.03 25.73 -54.54
CA ARG A 24 43.88 24.27 -54.55
C ARG A 24 44.65 23.59 -53.42
N GLU A 25 45.88 24.03 -53.18
CA GLU A 25 46.71 23.52 -52.08
C GLU A 25 46.06 23.82 -50.72
N SER A 26 45.57 25.06 -50.52
CA SER A 26 44.85 25.44 -49.31
C SER A 26 43.54 24.65 -49.14
N ALA A 27 42.75 24.48 -50.20
CA ALA A 27 41.53 23.68 -50.16
C ALA A 27 41.82 22.22 -49.83
N GLN A 28 42.91 21.67 -50.36
CA GLN A 28 43.36 20.31 -50.06
C GLN A 28 43.82 20.18 -48.60
N GLN A 29 44.53 21.18 -48.06
CA GLN A 29 44.91 21.21 -46.64
C GLN A 29 43.69 21.33 -45.73
N ILE A 30 42.71 22.18 -46.06
CA ILE A 30 41.46 22.31 -45.32
C ILE A 30 40.68 20.99 -45.35
N TRP A 31 40.65 20.32 -46.50
CA TRP A 31 40.00 19.01 -46.64
C TRP A 31 40.67 17.93 -45.80
N LEU A 32 42.01 17.84 -45.86
CA LEU A 32 42.77 16.89 -45.05
C LEU A 32 42.66 17.19 -43.55
N ALA A 33 42.66 18.46 -43.15
CA ALA A 33 42.42 18.87 -41.78
C ALA A 33 41.00 18.52 -41.32
N GLY A 34 40.00 18.69 -42.18
CA GLY A 34 38.62 18.28 -41.92
C GLY A 34 38.49 16.77 -41.71
N LEU A 35 39.12 15.96 -42.58
CA LEU A 35 39.16 14.50 -42.43
C LEU A 35 39.92 14.06 -41.19
N GLY A 36 41.04 14.72 -40.87
CA GLY A 36 41.82 14.44 -39.65
C GLY A 36 41.07 14.80 -38.36
N ALA A 37 40.39 15.94 -38.35
CA ALA A 37 39.54 16.35 -37.23
C ALA A 37 38.34 15.40 -37.05
N PHE A 38 37.70 14.97 -38.15
CA PHE A 38 36.63 13.99 -38.11
C PHE A 38 37.11 12.63 -37.57
N ALA A 39 38.26 12.14 -38.04
CA ALA A 39 38.86 10.91 -37.53
C ALA A 39 39.19 11.01 -36.03
N LYS A 40 39.70 12.16 -35.58
CA LYS A 40 39.98 12.40 -34.15
C LYS A 40 38.69 12.47 -33.32
N ALA A 41 37.66 13.14 -33.83
CA ALA A 41 36.34 13.17 -33.19
C ALA A 41 35.70 11.77 -33.14
N GLN A 42 35.92 10.91 -34.13
CA GLN A 42 35.46 9.52 -34.11
C GLN A 42 36.20 8.70 -33.02
N GLN A 43 37.52 8.87 -32.89
CA GLN A 43 38.33 8.20 -31.87
C GLN A 43 37.99 8.65 -30.44
N GLU A 44 37.79 9.95 -30.24
CA GLU A 44 37.44 10.50 -28.93
C GLU A 44 35.93 10.39 -28.64
N GLY A 45 35.10 10.33 -29.69
CA GLY A 45 33.65 10.24 -29.62
C GLY A 45 33.15 8.98 -28.93
N THR A 46 33.79 7.82 -29.16
CA THR A 46 33.43 6.58 -28.47
C THR A 46 33.63 6.69 -26.96
N LYS A 47 34.70 7.34 -26.49
CA LYS A 47 34.96 7.52 -25.05
C LYS A 47 33.92 8.44 -24.39
N VAL A 48 33.55 9.52 -25.06
CA VAL A 48 32.51 10.44 -24.60
C VAL A 48 31.15 9.73 -24.61
N PHE A 49 30.87 8.93 -25.62
CA PHE A 49 29.65 8.13 -25.71
C PHE A 49 29.56 7.10 -24.57
N ASP A 50 30.63 6.35 -24.30
CA ASP A 50 30.68 5.39 -23.19
C ASP A 50 30.49 6.08 -21.84
N ALA A 51 31.07 7.27 -21.66
CA ALA A 51 30.87 8.08 -20.46
C ALA A 51 29.41 8.53 -20.31
N LEU A 52 28.77 8.96 -21.40
CA LEU A 52 27.35 9.33 -21.42
C LEU A 52 26.44 8.14 -21.11
N ILE A 53 26.75 6.94 -21.63
CA ILE A 53 26.02 5.73 -21.29
C ILE A 53 26.14 5.44 -19.80
N ARG A 54 27.34 5.46 -19.24
CA ARG A 54 27.56 5.23 -17.80
C ARG A 54 26.81 6.24 -16.94
N GLU A 55 26.84 7.51 -17.31
CA GLU A 55 26.09 8.55 -16.61
C GLU A 55 24.58 8.32 -16.73
N GLY A 56 24.09 7.92 -17.92
CA GLY A 56 22.70 7.55 -18.15
C GLY A 56 22.25 6.36 -17.30
N GLU A 57 23.05 5.29 -17.22
CA GLU A 57 22.80 4.16 -16.33
C GLU A 57 22.80 4.57 -14.85
N ALA A 58 23.72 5.45 -14.44
CA ALA A 58 23.78 5.96 -13.07
C ALA A 58 22.54 6.78 -12.72
N ILE A 59 22.09 7.66 -13.62
CA ILE A 59 20.85 8.43 -13.49
C ILE A 59 19.65 7.50 -13.42
N GLN A 60 19.54 6.52 -14.32
CA GLN A 60 18.45 5.54 -14.29
C GLN A 60 18.41 4.76 -12.98
N ARG A 61 19.56 4.28 -12.49
CA ARG A 61 19.66 3.56 -11.21
C ARG A 61 19.25 4.45 -10.04
N ARG A 62 19.68 5.72 -10.01
CA ARG A 62 19.29 6.68 -8.97
C ARG A 62 17.78 6.98 -9.03
N THR A 63 17.24 7.26 -10.20
CA THR A 63 15.80 7.49 -10.40
C THR A 63 14.99 6.27 -9.99
N ARG A 64 15.39 5.07 -10.41
CA ARG A 64 14.70 3.83 -10.03
C ARG A 64 14.69 3.63 -8.53
N LYS A 65 15.81 3.83 -7.83
CA LYS A 65 15.87 3.77 -6.37
C LYS A 65 14.93 4.79 -5.71
N VAL A 66 14.99 6.05 -6.13
CA VAL A 66 14.11 7.10 -5.58
C VAL A 66 12.63 6.80 -5.85
N THR A 67 12.30 6.28 -7.03
CA THR A 67 10.93 5.87 -7.37
C THR A 67 10.51 4.66 -6.54
N GLU A 68 11.36 3.63 -6.40
CA GLU A 68 11.08 2.47 -5.55
C GLU A 68 10.84 2.91 -4.11
N ASP A 69 11.73 3.72 -3.54
CA ASP A 69 11.59 4.25 -2.17
C ASP A 69 10.31 5.06 -2.00
N LYS A 70 9.98 5.95 -2.96
CA LYS A 70 8.74 6.74 -2.91
C LYS A 70 7.49 5.89 -3.12
N VAL A 71 7.53 4.88 -3.98
CA VAL A 71 6.40 3.97 -4.19
C VAL A 71 6.18 3.12 -2.96
N THR A 72 7.24 2.64 -2.30
CA THR A 72 7.12 1.91 -1.04
C THR A 72 6.58 2.81 0.08
N GLU A 73 7.05 4.05 0.19
CA GLU A 73 6.53 5.01 1.17
C GLU A 73 5.06 5.38 0.90
N MET A 74 4.70 5.64 -0.36
CA MET A 74 3.31 5.90 -0.76
C MET A 74 2.43 4.67 -0.58
N ALA A 75 2.92 3.48 -0.90
CA ALA A 75 2.20 2.23 -0.68
C ALA A 75 1.92 2.05 0.81
N ALA A 76 2.92 2.24 1.68
CA ALA A 76 2.74 2.15 3.13
C ALA A 76 1.72 3.17 3.67
N LYS A 77 1.78 4.43 3.20
CA LYS A 77 0.80 5.47 3.57
C LYS A 77 -0.59 5.18 2.99
N ALA A 78 -0.66 4.64 1.79
CA ALA A 78 -1.89 4.23 1.14
C ALA A 78 -2.53 3.06 1.87
N THR A 79 -1.77 2.05 2.32
CA THR A 79 -2.29 0.92 3.12
C THR A 79 -2.96 1.41 4.39
N GLY A 80 -2.31 2.27 5.18
CA GLY A 80 -2.92 2.79 6.41
C GLY A 80 -4.13 3.71 6.18
N THR A 81 -4.22 4.34 4.99
CA THR A 81 -5.40 5.12 4.59
C THR A 81 -6.50 4.21 4.06
N TRP A 82 -6.13 3.12 3.39
CA TRP A 82 -7.01 2.08 2.88
C TRP A 82 -7.68 1.31 4.00
N ASP A 83 -6.95 0.92 5.05
CA ASP A 83 -7.52 0.29 6.25
C ASP A 83 -8.61 1.17 6.89
N LYS A 84 -8.40 2.50 6.92
CA LYS A 84 -9.42 3.44 7.40
C LYS A 84 -10.64 3.50 6.48
N LEU A 85 -10.43 3.44 5.16
CA LEU A 85 -11.52 3.39 4.19
C LEU A 85 -12.30 2.07 4.27
N GLU A 86 -11.62 0.96 4.50
CA GLU A 86 -12.22 -0.35 4.77
C GLU A 86 -13.09 -0.26 6.02
N GLN A 87 -12.58 0.30 7.12
CA GLN A 87 -13.35 0.47 8.34
C GLN A 87 -14.58 1.38 8.14
N VAL A 88 -14.47 2.47 7.36
CA VAL A 88 -15.61 3.34 7.03
C VAL A 88 -16.62 2.63 6.12
N PHE A 89 -16.14 1.84 5.17
CA PHE A 89 -16.96 1.05 4.28
C PHE A 89 -17.71 -0.04 5.05
N GLU A 90 -17.03 -0.80 5.89
CA GLU A 90 -17.64 -1.79 6.79
C GLU A 90 -18.72 -1.16 7.66
N ASN A 91 -18.45 -0.02 8.28
CA ASN A 91 -19.45 0.71 9.06
C ASN A 91 -20.66 1.13 8.22
N ARG A 92 -20.45 1.55 6.97
CA ARG A 92 -21.53 1.93 6.07
C ARG A 92 -22.35 0.72 5.62
N VAL A 93 -21.69 -0.39 5.30
CA VAL A 93 -22.31 -1.66 4.94
C VAL A 93 -23.08 -2.25 6.12
N ALA A 94 -22.49 -2.26 7.31
CA ALA A 94 -23.13 -2.69 8.55
C ALA A 94 -24.39 -1.86 8.84
N ARG A 95 -24.34 -0.54 8.64
CA ARG A 95 -25.51 0.33 8.83
C ARG A 95 -26.63 0.03 7.84
N SER A 96 -26.30 -0.22 6.58
CA SER A 96 -27.28 -0.61 5.55
C SER A 96 -27.89 -1.98 5.83
N LEU A 97 -27.08 -2.96 6.22
CA LEU A 97 -27.53 -4.30 6.61
C LEU A 97 -28.42 -4.26 7.86
N HIS A 98 -28.04 -3.47 8.86
CA HIS A 98 -28.85 -3.26 10.06
C HIS A 98 -30.20 -2.61 9.75
N SER A 99 -30.24 -1.66 8.81
CA SER A 99 -31.52 -1.07 8.34
C SER A 99 -32.42 -2.06 7.61
N LEU A 100 -31.86 -3.16 7.08
CA LEU A 100 -32.60 -4.26 6.45
C LEU A 100 -32.93 -5.39 7.44
N GLY A 101 -32.61 -5.22 8.73
CA GLY A 101 -32.88 -6.21 9.78
C GLY A 101 -31.89 -7.37 9.82
N VAL A 102 -30.75 -7.27 9.15
CA VAL A 102 -29.68 -8.28 9.19
C VAL A 102 -28.79 -8.02 10.42
N PRO A 103 -28.73 -8.94 11.40
CA PRO A 103 -27.89 -8.76 12.59
C PRO A 103 -26.40 -8.73 12.23
N THR A 104 -25.63 -7.83 12.86
CA THR A 104 -24.19 -7.70 12.62
C THR A 104 -23.37 -8.59 13.57
N ARG A 105 -22.07 -8.75 13.28
CA ARG A 105 -21.15 -9.54 14.13
C ARG A 105 -21.07 -9.01 15.56
N ASP A 106 -21.07 -7.70 15.72
CA ASP A 106 -21.00 -7.04 17.02
C ASP A 106 -22.27 -7.26 17.85
N ASP A 107 -23.44 -7.26 17.20
CA ASP A 107 -24.72 -7.56 17.84
C ASP A 107 -24.75 -8.99 18.38
N VAL A 108 -24.24 -9.95 17.59
CA VAL A 108 -24.13 -11.35 17.99
C VAL A 108 -23.15 -11.50 19.17
N ALA A 109 -22.03 -10.79 19.15
CA ALA A 109 -21.06 -10.81 20.23
C ALA A 109 -21.63 -10.20 21.53
N ALA A 110 -22.33 -9.06 21.44
CA ALA A 110 -22.99 -8.43 22.57
C ALA A 110 -24.09 -9.32 23.17
N LEU A 111 -24.87 -10.00 22.33
CA LEU A 111 -25.89 -10.95 22.77
C LEU A 111 -25.25 -12.17 23.45
N ALA A 112 -24.18 -12.73 22.88
CA ALA A 112 -23.47 -13.86 23.47
C ALA A 112 -22.96 -13.53 24.88
N LYS A 113 -22.44 -12.31 25.09
CA LYS A 113 -22.00 -11.83 26.40
C LYS A 113 -23.16 -11.72 27.39
N ARG A 114 -24.27 -11.10 26.99
CA ARG A 114 -25.49 -11.02 27.82
C ARG A 114 -26.02 -12.39 28.20
N VAL A 115 -26.03 -13.34 27.27
CA VAL A 115 -26.46 -14.72 27.53
C VAL A 115 -25.52 -15.42 28.50
N ALA A 116 -24.21 -15.19 28.41
CA ALA A 116 -23.24 -15.76 29.36
C ALA A 116 -23.46 -15.20 30.78
N GLU A 117 -23.68 -13.89 30.93
CA GLU A 117 -23.99 -13.24 32.20
C GLU A 117 -25.30 -13.77 32.80
N LEU A 118 -26.36 -13.85 31.99
CA LEU A 118 -27.65 -14.39 32.43
C LEU A 118 -27.55 -15.87 32.86
N LYS A 119 -26.80 -16.69 32.10
CA LYS A 119 -26.55 -18.09 32.46
C LYS A 119 -25.85 -18.18 33.82
N ALA A 120 -24.88 -17.32 34.08
CA ALA A 120 -24.18 -17.29 35.36
C ALA A 120 -25.13 -16.89 36.51
N GLU A 121 -26.04 -15.94 36.30
CA GLU A 121 -27.05 -15.55 37.30
C GLU A 121 -28.08 -16.64 37.55
N VAL A 122 -28.59 -17.29 36.50
CA VAL A 122 -29.51 -18.43 36.61
C VAL A 122 -28.86 -19.59 37.35
N GLU A 123 -27.60 -19.91 37.06
CA GLU A 123 -26.88 -20.94 37.83
C GLU A 123 -26.74 -20.57 39.31
N LYS A 124 -26.44 -19.31 39.62
CA LYS A 124 -26.35 -18.83 41.02
C LYS A 124 -27.69 -18.96 41.73
N LEU A 125 -28.78 -18.58 41.08
CA LEU A 125 -30.14 -18.69 41.63
C LEU A 125 -30.58 -20.16 41.78
N ASN A 126 -30.27 -21.01 40.81
CA ASN A 126 -30.60 -22.44 40.87
C ASN A 126 -29.81 -23.16 41.97
N LYS A 127 -28.53 -22.79 42.18
CA LYS A 127 -27.72 -23.25 43.33
C LYS A 127 -28.24 -22.70 44.68
N GLY A 128 -28.95 -21.57 44.67
CA GLY A 128 -29.65 -21.01 45.83
C GLY A 128 -30.96 -21.73 46.17
N ALA A 129 -31.76 -22.07 45.16
CA ALA A 129 -33.02 -22.81 45.32
C ALA A 129 -32.81 -24.26 45.80
N ALA A 130 -31.70 -24.90 45.40
CA ALA A 130 -31.31 -26.22 45.92
C ALA A 130 -30.94 -26.22 47.41
N LYS A 131 -30.75 -25.05 48.06
CA LYS A 131 -30.41 -24.95 49.49
C LYS A 131 -31.61 -24.74 50.41
N THR A 132 -32.82 -24.51 49.90
CA THR A 132 -34.03 -24.29 50.72
C THR A 132 -35.02 -25.45 50.75
N ALA A 133 -34.84 -26.51 49.96
CA ALA A 133 -35.63 -27.73 50.05
C ALA A 133 -34.97 -28.80 50.95
N LYS A 134 -34.92 -28.55 52.28
CA LYS A 134 -34.79 -29.64 53.25
C LYS A 134 -36.21 -30.05 53.71
N PRO A 135 -36.69 -31.27 53.44
CA PRO A 135 -38.00 -31.69 53.89
C PRO A 135 -37.99 -31.85 55.41
N LYS A 136 -38.77 -31.02 56.11
CA LYS A 136 -39.06 -31.20 57.54
C LYS A 136 -40.09 -32.33 57.66
N VAL A 137 -39.58 -33.54 57.89
CA VAL A 137 -40.39 -34.74 58.13
C VAL A 137 -41.30 -34.50 59.33
N VAL A 138 -42.61 -34.42 59.08
CA VAL A 138 -43.64 -34.46 60.13
C VAL A 138 -43.70 -35.90 60.64
N ARG A 139 -43.23 -36.12 61.87
CA ARG A 139 -43.39 -37.41 62.55
C ARG A 139 -44.87 -37.62 62.90
N ALA A 140 -45.51 -38.54 62.21
CA ALA A 140 -46.78 -39.13 62.63
C ALA A 140 -46.59 -39.88 63.96
N ARG A 141 -47.44 -39.60 64.95
CA ARG A 141 -47.49 -40.31 66.23
C ARG A 141 -48.72 -41.23 66.20
N PRO A 142 -48.60 -42.53 66.51
CA PRO A 142 -49.68 -43.49 66.33
C PRO A 142 -50.77 -43.32 67.39
N VAL A 143 -52.01 -43.51 66.95
CA VAL A 143 -53.24 -43.58 67.76
C VAL A 143 -53.13 -44.77 68.73
N ARG A 144 -53.36 -44.52 70.02
CA ARG A 144 -53.60 -45.58 71.00
C ARG A 144 -54.97 -45.39 71.63
N GLN A 145 -55.90 -46.26 71.25
CA GLN A 145 -57.17 -46.48 71.92
C GLN A 145 -56.94 -47.08 73.32
N THR A 146 -57.61 -46.55 74.34
CA THR A 146 -58.18 -47.30 75.48
C THR A 146 -59.29 -46.46 76.13
N ALA A 147 -60.50 -47.02 76.16
CA ALA A 147 -61.71 -46.52 76.83
C ALA A 147 -61.69 -46.77 78.36
N PRO A 148 -62.82 -46.66 79.10
CA PRO A 148 -63.62 -45.47 79.42
C PRO A 148 -63.66 -45.23 80.96
N LYS A 149 -64.17 -44.08 81.43
CA LYS A 149 -64.70 -43.98 82.80
C LYS A 149 -65.88 -43.03 82.90
N ALA A 150 -66.89 -43.53 83.58
CA ALA A 150 -68.24 -43.03 83.66
C ALA A 150 -68.42 -41.90 84.69
N ALA A 151 -69.52 -41.18 84.46
CA ALA A 151 -70.53 -40.79 85.44
C ALA A 151 -70.53 -39.35 85.98
N LEU A 152 -71.68 -38.71 85.71
CA LEU A 152 -72.67 -38.21 86.67
C LEU A 152 -72.88 -36.68 86.83
N LYS A 153 -74.16 -36.32 86.59
CA LYS A 153 -75.02 -35.24 87.14
C LYS A 153 -75.35 -34.11 86.15
N VAL A 154 -76.57 -33.93 85.63
CA VAL A 154 -77.97 -33.79 86.17
C VAL A 154 -78.39 -32.30 86.18
N ALA A 155 -79.50 -32.04 85.47
CA ALA A 155 -80.45 -30.90 85.53
C ALA A 155 -79.90 -29.49 85.21
N ALA A 156 -80.62 -28.60 84.52
CA ALA A 156 -82.06 -28.39 84.38
C ALA A 156 -82.46 -28.00 82.94
#